data_AF-A0A7M3MUH5-F1
#
_entry.id   AF-A0A7M3MUH5-F1
#
_cell.length_a   1.000
_cell.length_b   1.000
_cell.length_c   1.000
_cell.angle_alpha   90.00
_cell.angle_beta   90.00
_cell.angle_gamma   90.00
#
_symmetry.space_group_name_H-M   'P 1'
#
loop_
_entity.id
_entity.type
_entity.pdbx_description
1 polymer ?
#
loop_
_entity_poly.entity_id
_entity_poly.type
_entity_poly.pdbx_seq_one_letter_code
_entity_poly.pdbx_strand_id
1 'polypeptide(L)'
;MKRRDRKSIRFKNWDYKWKAMYYVTICTKNMKRFFGEVIKGKMVLNEIGEIVQCEWLKTFEMRPDMNLRMGEYVVMPNHFHGIVGIGKNEYNRPGQWNHDIHDFAKPHGLVRKHCIMKW
;
A
#
# COMPACT_ATOMS: atom_id res chain seq x y z
N MET A 1 -15.61 -9.77 28.61
CA MET A 1 -15.10 -10.01 27.24
C MET A 1 -13.57 -10.09 27.28
N LYS A 2 -12.97 -11.28 27.07
CA LYS A 2 -11.50 -11.45 27.08
C LYS A 2 -10.87 -10.71 25.88
N ARG A 3 -9.98 -9.75 26.13
CA ARG A 3 -9.18 -9.09 25.08
C ARG A 3 -8.24 -10.15 24.49
N ARG A 4 -8.31 -10.38 23.17
CA ARG A 4 -7.30 -11.17 22.47
C ARG A 4 -6.04 -10.33 22.36
N ASP A 5 -4.93 -10.81 22.90
CA ASP A 5 -3.60 -10.23 22.66
C ASP A 5 -3.20 -10.52 21.21
N ARG A 6 -3.64 -9.66 20.30
CA ARG A 6 -3.21 -9.71 18.91
C ARG A 6 -1.77 -9.23 18.82
N LYS A 7 -0.89 -10.11 18.32
CA LYS A 7 0.45 -9.72 17.85
C LYS A 7 0.32 -8.69 16.73
N SER A 8 1.29 -7.78 16.67
CA SER A 8 1.38 -6.80 15.57
C SER A 8 1.52 -7.53 14.24
N ILE A 9 0.77 -7.05 13.23
CA ILE A 9 0.89 -7.50 11.84
C ILE A 9 2.01 -6.78 11.09
N ARG A 10 2.60 -5.72 11.67
CA ARG A 10 3.68 -4.98 11.03
C ARG A 10 4.92 -5.86 10.95
N PHE A 11 5.54 -5.88 9.78
CA PHE A 11 6.78 -6.63 9.59
C PHE A 11 7.87 -6.02 10.47
N LYS A 12 8.48 -6.85 11.33
CA LYS A 12 9.50 -6.38 12.27
C LYS A 12 10.70 -5.84 11.49
N ASN A 13 11.25 -4.72 11.97
CA ASN A 13 12.44 -4.06 11.39
C ASN A 13 12.23 -3.53 9.95
N TRP A 14 10.98 -3.27 9.55
CA TRP A 14 10.68 -2.57 8.30
C TRP A 14 10.28 -1.13 8.56
N ASP A 15 11.01 -0.20 7.95
CA ASP A 15 10.59 1.19 7.92
C ASP A 15 9.65 1.43 6.73
N TYR A 16 8.38 1.67 7.04
CA TYR A 16 7.33 1.91 6.06
C TYR A 16 7.47 3.26 5.33
N LYS A 17 8.45 4.10 5.69
CA LYS A 17 8.83 5.28 4.90
C LYS A 17 9.59 4.90 3.64
N TRP A 18 10.26 3.75 3.61
CA TRP A 18 11.16 3.39 2.52
C TRP A 18 10.45 3.37 1.16
N LYS A 19 11.23 3.75 0.14
CA LYS A 19 10.84 3.57 -1.25
C LYS A 19 10.66 2.07 -1.54
N ALA A 20 9.45 1.65 -1.83
CA ALA A 20 9.10 0.26 -2.06
C ALA A 20 7.72 0.15 -2.73
N MET A 21 7.37 -1.06 -3.14
CA MET A 21 6.00 -1.40 -3.54
C MET A 21 5.24 -1.88 -2.31
N TYR A 22 4.02 -1.38 -2.13
CA TYR A 22 3.13 -1.73 -1.05
C TYR A 22 1.82 -2.29 -1.61
N TYR A 23 1.35 -3.37 -0.98
CA TYR A 23 0.03 -3.93 -1.23
C TYR A 23 -0.97 -3.36 -0.23
N VAL A 24 -2.10 -2.86 -0.74
CA VAL A 24 -3.14 -2.20 0.03
C VAL A 24 -4.45 -2.94 -0.17
N THR A 25 -5.11 -3.24 0.95
CA THR A 25 -6.48 -3.75 0.96
C THR A 25 -7.35 -2.81 1.78
N ILE A 26 -8.45 -2.34 1.22
CA ILE A 26 -9.44 -1.52 1.91
C ILE A 26 -10.77 -2.26 1.87
N CYS A 27 -11.26 -2.71 3.02
CA CYS A 27 -12.55 -3.38 3.12
C CYS A 27 -13.64 -2.39 3.57
N THR A 28 -14.84 -2.55 3.03
CA THR A 28 -16.01 -1.82 3.53
C THR A 28 -16.39 -2.31 4.92
N LYS A 29 -17.05 -1.44 5.69
CA LYS A 29 -17.55 -1.81 7.02
C LYS A 29 -18.49 -3.02 6.92
N ASN A 30 -18.21 -4.03 7.74
CA ASN A 30 -18.96 -5.29 7.77
C ASN A 30 -19.03 -6.02 6.41
N MET A 31 -18.05 -5.80 5.52
CA MET A 31 -18.00 -6.43 4.19
C MET A 31 -19.25 -6.17 3.33
N LYS A 32 -19.94 -5.04 3.55
CA LYS A 32 -21.11 -4.63 2.77
C LYS A 32 -20.72 -4.33 1.32
N ARG A 33 -21.54 -4.76 0.37
CA ARG A 33 -21.29 -4.63 -1.07
C ARG A 33 -21.68 -3.25 -1.60
N PHE A 34 -20.91 -2.22 -1.23
CA PHE A 34 -21.20 -0.84 -1.62
C PHE A 34 -20.75 -0.48 -3.04
N PHE A 35 -19.80 -1.21 -3.62
CA PHE A 35 -19.13 -0.81 -4.86
C PHE A 35 -19.75 -1.42 -6.13
N GLY A 36 -20.85 -2.16 -5.99
CA GLY A 36 -21.54 -2.83 -7.09
C GLY A 36 -21.64 -4.34 -6.85
N GLU A 37 -21.67 -5.11 -7.94
CA GLU A 37 -21.86 -6.56 -7.89
C GLU A 37 -21.08 -7.29 -8.98
N VAL A 38 -21.01 -8.63 -8.88
CA VAL A 38 -20.36 -9.47 -9.90
C VAL A 38 -21.42 -10.22 -10.67
N ILE A 39 -21.58 -9.90 -11.95
CA ILE A 39 -22.51 -10.55 -12.87
C ILE A 39 -21.70 -11.37 -13.88
N LYS A 40 -21.97 -12.68 -13.98
CA LYS A 40 -21.26 -13.60 -14.88
C LYS A 40 -19.72 -13.52 -14.76
N GLY A 41 -19.23 -13.39 -13.53
CA GLY A 41 -17.79 -13.32 -13.24
C GLY A 41 -17.13 -11.97 -13.56
N LYS A 42 -17.90 -10.95 -13.99
CA LYS A 42 -17.38 -9.60 -14.24
C LYS A 42 -17.89 -8.64 -13.18
N MET A 43 -17.00 -7.79 -12.68
CA MET A 43 -17.38 -6.70 -11.79
C MET A 43 -18.19 -5.67 -12.57
N VAL A 44 -19.38 -5.33 -12.06
CA VAL A 44 -20.23 -4.24 -12.52
C VAL A 44 -20.26 -3.20 -11.42
N LEU A 45 -19.58 -2.08 -11.63
CA LEU A 45 -19.52 -0.99 -10.68
C LEU A 45 -20.86 -0.25 -10.65
N ASN A 46 -21.22 0.21 -9.45
CA ASN A 46 -22.22 1.27 -9.29
C ASN A 46 -21.50 2.62 -9.11
N GLU A 47 -22.25 3.69 -8.91
CA GLU A 47 -21.71 5.05 -8.72
C GLU A 47 -20.61 5.13 -7.63
N ILE A 48 -20.78 4.43 -6.51
CA ILE A 48 -19.78 4.42 -5.43
C ILE A 48 -18.53 3.65 -5.86
N GLY A 49 -18.68 2.53 -6.57
CA GLY A 49 -17.56 1.78 -7.14
C GLY A 49 -16.76 2.58 -8.17
N GLU A 50 -17.46 3.35 -9.01
CA GLU A 50 -16.83 4.29 -9.96
C GLU A 50 -16.04 5.38 -9.23
N ILE A 51 -16.59 5.95 -8.15
CA ILE A 51 -15.86 6.91 -7.31
C ILE A 51 -14.57 6.29 -6.76
N VAL A 52 -14.62 5.05 -6.26
CA VAL A 52 -13.41 4.35 -5.75
C VAL A 52 -12.36 4.22 -6.86
N GLN A 53 -12.77 3.82 -8.06
CA GLN A 53 -11.86 3.71 -9.20
C GLN A 53 -11.26 5.07 -9.59
N CYS A 54 -12.08 6.11 -9.69
CA CYS A 54 -11.65 7.46 -10.02
C CYS A 54 -10.65 8.01 -8.99
N GLU A 55 -10.93 7.86 -7.69
CA GLU A 55 -10.04 8.36 -6.62
C GLU A 55 -8.72 7.58 -6.55
N TRP A 56 -8.72 6.29 -6.91
CA TRP A 56 -7.48 5.52 -7.06
C TRP A 56 -6.61 6.07 -8.20
N LEU A 57 -7.19 6.33 -9.38
CA LEU A 57 -6.44 6.88 -10.50
C LEU A 57 -5.92 8.30 -10.19
N LYS A 58 -6.80 9.14 -9.64
CA LYS A 58 -6.50 10.53 -9.26
C LYS A 58 -5.41 10.64 -8.19
N THR A 59 -5.25 9.63 -7.34
CA THR A 59 -4.21 9.59 -6.30
C THR A 59 -2.80 9.84 -6.83
N PHE A 60 -2.49 9.33 -8.03
CA PHE A 60 -1.15 9.45 -8.62
C PHE A 60 -0.88 10.85 -9.19
N GLU A 61 -1.93 11.52 -9.67
CA GLU A 61 -1.86 12.90 -10.16
C GLU A 61 -1.80 13.91 -9.02
N MET A 62 -2.54 13.66 -7.93
CA MET A 62 -2.64 14.58 -6.79
C MET A 62 -1.39 14.61 -5.90
N ARG A 63 -0.48 13.64 -6.02
CA ARG A 63 0.69 13.49 -5.13
C ARG A 63 2.02 13.47 -5.90
N PRO A 64 2.33 14.53 -6.67
CA PRO A 64 3.57 14.60 -7.46
C PRO A 64 4.82 14.62 -6.57
N ASP A 65 4.69 15.11 -5.33
CA ASP A 65 5.73 15.17 -4.31
C ASP A 65 6.22 13.79 -3.86
N MET A 66 5.38 12.77 -3.95
CA MET A 66 5.65 11.43 -3.41
C MET A 66 6.32 10.48 -4.42
N ASN A 67 6.41 10.87 -5.71
CA ASN A 67 6.93 10.03 -6.79
C ASN A 67 6.23 8.65 -6.83
N LEU A 68 4.90 8.68 -6.87
CA LEU A 68 4.09 7.47 -6.84
C LEU A 68 4.11 6.73 -8.18
N ARG A 69 4.02 5.40 -8.12
CA ARG A 69 3.83 4.54 -9.29
C ARG A 69 2.62 3.64 -9.08
N MET A 70 1.72 3.65 -10.05
CA MET A 70 0.53 2.79 -10.02
C MET A 70 0.92 1.36 -10.42
N GLY A 71 0.59 0.40 -9.57
CA GLY A 71 0.57 -1.02 -9.94
C GLY A 71 -0.86 -1.49 -10.22
N GLU A 72 -1.01 -2.82 -10.32
CA GLU A 72 -2.31 -3.46 -10.52
C GLU A 72 -3.28 -3.14 -9.36
N TYR A 73 -4.56 -3.04 -9.70
CA TYR A 73 -5.63 -2.84 -8.74
C TYR A 73 -6.92 -3.52 -9.18
N VAL A 74 -7.81 -3.81 -8.22
CA VAL A 74 -9.15 -4.33 -8.48
C VAL A 74 -10.14 -3.78 -7.47
N VAL A 75 -11.28 -3.31 -7.97
CA VAL A 75 -12.46 -2.98 -7.16
C VAL A 75 -13.36 -4.21 -7.15
N MET A 76 -13.68 -4.70 -5.97
CA MET A 76 -14.62 -5.79 -5.74
C MET A 76 -15.84 -5.24 -4.98
N PRO A 77 -16.99 -5.93 -4.93
CA PRO A 77 -18.22 -5.34 -4.38
C PRO A 77 -18.08 -4.73 -2.98
N ASN A 78 -17.23 -5.30 -2.12
CA ASN A 78 -17.06 -4.90 -0.72
C ASN A 78 -15.61 -4.58 -0.31
N HIS A 79 -14.68 -4.53 -1.26
CA HIS A 79 -13.29 -4.21 -0.95
C HIS A 79 -12.55 -3.73 -2.19
N PHE A 80 -11.41 -3.09 -1.94
CA PHE A 80 -10.47 -2.63 -2.95
C PHE A 80 -9.10 -3.25 -2.66
N HIS A 81 -8.41 -3.69 -3.71
CA HIS A 81 -7.02 -4.07 -3.67
C HIS A 81 -6.21 -3.24 -4.63
N GLY A 82 -5.02 -2.82 -4.22
CA GLY A 82 -4.13 -2.04 -5.08
C GLY A 82 -2.67 -2.21 -4.69
N ILE A 83 -1.81 -2.10 -5.69
CA ILE A 83 -0.36 -2.01 -5.51
C ILE A 83 0.04 -0.55 -5.74
N VAL A 84 0.68 0.06 -4.74
CA VAL A 84 1.24 1.42 -4.82
C VAL A 84 2.74 1.38 -4.64
N GLY A 85 3.46 1.91 -5.62
CA GLY A 85 4.90 2.17 -5.51
C GLY A 85 5.13 3.55 -4.93
N ILE A 86 5.94 3.63 -3.86
CA ILE A 86 6.43 4.90 -3.34
C ILE A 86 7.88 5.05 -3.79
N GLY A 87 8.16 6.07 -4.59
CA GLY A 87 9.50 6.38 -5.08
C GLY A 87 10.34 7.15 -4.06
N LYS A 88 11.54 7.56 -4.48
CA LYS A 88 12.35 8.51 -3.70
C LYS A 88 11.64 9.88 -3.73
N ASN A 89 11.42 10.45 -2.56
CA ASN A 89 10.86 11.78 -2.33
C ASN A 89 11.56 12.45 -1.14
N GLU A 90 11.12 13.66 -0.77
CA GLU A 90 11.74 14.44 0.30
C GLU A 90 11.57 13.82 1.69
N TYR A 91 10.50 13.04 1.89
CA TYR A 91 10.12 12.45 3.17
C TYR A 91 10.75 11.08 3.44
N ASN A 92 11.37 10.46 2.41
CA ASN A 92 12.01 9.15 2.52
C ASN A 92 13.46 9.12 2.01
N ARG A 93 14.14 10.27 2.06
CA ARG A 93 15.58 10.36 1.76
C ARG A 93 16.36 9.48 2.76
N PRO A 94 17.28 8.62 2.30
CA PRO A 94 18.23 7.99 3.20
C PRO A 94 19.15 9.08 3.76
N GLY A 95 18.93 9.46 5.02
CA GLY A 95 19.85 10.26 5.85
C GLY A 95 19.95 11.76 5.53
N GLN A 96 19.21 12.58 6.27
CA GLN A 96 19.88 13.65 7.03
C GLN A 96 19.97 13.15 8.48
N TRP A 97 20.93 12.26 8.72
CA TRP A 97 21.43 11.98 10.06
C TRP A 97 22.79 12.68 10.15
N ASN A 98 22.80 13.90 10.71
CA ASN A 98 24.02 14.46 11.28
C ASN A 98 24.21 13.78 12.63
N HIS A 99 24.98 12.70 12.65
CA HIS A 99 25.66 12.26 13.87
C HIS A 99 27.03 11.78 13.44
N ASP A 100 28.03 12.20 14.21
CA ASP A 100 29.44 12.00 13.97
C ASP A 100 29.77 10.57 13.50
N ILE A 101 30.61 10.54 12.48
CA ILE A 101 30.85 9.42 11.58
C ILE A 101 31.80 8.42 12.26
N HIS A 102 31.32 7.57 13.16
CA HIS A 102 32.03 6.34 13.55
C HIS A 102 31.04 5.36 14.19
N ASP A 103 30.39 4.48 13.41
CA ASP A 103 30.32 3.05 13.82
C ASP A 103 29.60 2.02 12.92
N PHE A 104 28.85 2.39 11.86
CA PHE A 104 28.04 1.37 11.17
C PHE A 104 28.21 1.32 9.65
N ALA A 105 29.45 1.21 9.20
CA ALA A 105 29.75 0.64 7.89
C ALA A 105 29.75 -0.90 8.00
N LYS A 106 28.57 -1.53 7.97
CA LYS A 106 28.46 -2.92 7.51
C LYS A 106 27.45 -3.00 6.36
N PRO A 107 27.87 -3.45 5.17
CA PRO A 107 26.97 -3.60 4.03
C PRO A 107 26.14 -4.86 4.25
N HIS A 108 24.98 -4.73 4.88
CA HIS A 108 24.01 -5.81 4.86
C HIS A 108 23.35 -5.86 3.48
N GLY A 109 23.78 -6.87 2.73
CA GLY A 109 23.31 -7.38 1.45
C GLY A 109 22.04 -6.76 0.88
N LEU A 110 22.15 -6.39 -0.41
CA LEU A 110 21.07 -6.01 -1.28
C LEU A 110 20.06 -7.17 -1.44
N VAL A 111 19.24 -7.44 -0.42
CA VAL A 111 18.15 -8.38 -0.58
C VAL A 111 17.01 -7.62 -1.24
N ARG A 112 16.89 -7.77 -2.57
CA ARG A 112 15.65 -7.48 -3.30
C ARG A 112 14.56 -8.43 -2.80
N LYS A 113 14.02 -8.18 -1.60
CA LYS A 113 12.82 -8.86 -1.13
C LYS A 113 11.64 -8.17 -1.77
N HIS A 114 11.32 -8.62 -2.98
CA HIS A 114 10.02 -8.43 -3.58
C HIS A 114 8.98 -8.97 -2.58
N CYS A 115 8.17 -8.10 -2.00
CA CYS A 115 7.01 -8.51 -1.22
C CYS A 115 5.93 -8.98 -2.21
N ILE A 116 6.09 -10.19 -2.75
CA ILE A 116 5.03 -10.87 -3.48
C ILE A 116 4.14 -11.48 -2.41
N MET A 117 3.07 -10.78 -2.04
CA MET A 117 1.98 -11.42 -1.30
C MET A 117 1.19 -12.26 -2.30
N LYS A 118 1.45 -13.57 -2.28
CA LYS A 118 0.56 -14.54 -2.90
C LYS A 118 -0.73 -14.62 -2.07
N TRP A 119 -1.85 -14.65 -2.78
CA TRP A 119 -3.17 -14.96 -2.26
C TRP A 119 -3.25 -16.39 -1.73
#